data_AF-A0A2E0LBV6-F1
#
_entry.id   AF-A0A2E0LBV6-F1
#
_cell.length_a   1.000
_cell.length_b   1.000
_cell.length_c   1.000
_cell.angle_alpha   90.00
_cell.angle_beta   90.00
_cell.angle_gamma   90.00
#
_symmetry.space_group_name_H-M   'P 1'
#
loop_
_entity.id
_entity.type
_entity.pdbx_description
1 polymer ?
#
loop_
_entity_poly.entity_id
_entity_poly.type
_entity_poly.pdbx_seq_one_letter_code
_entity_poly.pdbx_strand_id
1 'polypeptide(L)'
;MRFSFLLLLILLAACVPDSTTELPTLAAFESSPTRAAVSTSTPSPIVVPVGTAEDESPLQVVTAEADYVLVTPTNPPSKTPTETETPTATPTYTPQPTRPTTATATATALIPPTRVVPFVTAVVIRSIDVVCDSTWFFILPRPDTCPATLATTSQAVYQEFENGLMIWIQHQDTIYVMYSDFGEPAWESFEDQFDEGMLEIDETWPLPPDDQLFQPRRGFGMLWRSNPAVRARIGWALDEWEVPYSSTVQVAEDDAIFLQDPYNGIVTLLAGQQDWQRYIGDGSPTRLELELIPTLTATPG
;
A
#
# COMPACT_ATOMS: atom_id res chain seq x y z
N MET A 1 25.23 63.89 -21.87
CA MET A 1 24.81 62.82 -22.79
C MET A 1 23.43 62.38 -22.32
N ARG A 2 22.27 62.67 -22.95
CA ARG A 2 21.86 62.91 -24.35
C ARG A 2 21.88 61.69 -25.29
N PHE A 3 20.68 61.15 -25.48
CA PHE A 3 20.04 60.63 -26.71
C PHE A 3 20.36 59.23 -27.28
N SER A 4 19.26 58.55 -27.61
CA SER A 4 19.07 57.47 -28.60
C SER A 4 19.69 56.09 -28.29
N PHE A 5 19.08 54.95 -28.68
CA PHE A 5 18.08 54.74 -29.73
C PHE A 5 16.84 53.92 -29.27
N LEU A 6 15.70 54.28 -29.83
CA LEU A 6 14.41 53.58 -29.77
C LEU A 6 14.18 52.91 -31.14
N LEU A 7 13.92 51.60 -31.21
CA LEU A 7 13.21 50.83 -32.27
C LEU A 7 13.67 49.35 -32.27
N LEU A 8 12.75 48.41 -32.06
CA LEU A 8 12.27 47.56 -33.16
C LEU A 8 10.94 46.90 -32.76
N LEU A 9 9.86 47.39 -33.36
CA LEU A 9 8.49 46.88 -33.31
C LEU A 9 7.96 47.08 -34.74
N ILE A 10 6.93 46.32 -35.17
CA ILE A 10 6.28 46.39 -36.51
C ILE A 10 7.10 45.56 -37.56
N LEU A 11 6.57 44.70 -38.45
CA LEU A 11 5.25 44.59 -39.11
C LEU A 11 4.99 43.13 -39.59
N LEU A 12 3.72 42.69 -39.62
CA LEU A 12 3.05 41.80 -40.62
C LEU A 12 1.66 41.41 -40.04
N ALA A 13 0.58 42.17 -40.27
CA ALA A 13 -0.25 42.16 -41.49
C ALA A 13 -0.69 40.73 -41.90
N ALA A 14 -1.86 40.23 -41.50
CA ALA A 14 -3.24 40.63 -41.82
C ALA A 14 -3.87 39.74 -42.89
N CYS A 15 -4.92 38.98 -42.52
CA CYS A 15 -6.00 38.61 -43.43
C CYS A 15 -7.27 38.30 -42.64
N VAL A 16 -8.33 39.07 -42.89
CA VAL A 16 -9.71 38.79 -42.46
C VAL A 16 -10.49 38.39 -43.71
N PRO A 17 -11.28 37.31 -43.64
CA PRO A 17 -12.51 37.23 -44.41
C PRO A 17 -13.72 37.24 -43.47
N ASP A 18 -14.63 38.16 -43.76
CA ASP A 18 -15.96 38.28 -43.17
C ASP A 18 -16.94 37.40 -43.97
N SER A 19 -17.74 36.56 -43.30
CA SER A 19 -18.74 35.66 -43.92
C SER A 19 -19.84 35.27 -42.93
N THR A 20 -20.79 36.18 -42.76
CA THR A 20 -22.26 35.97 -42.76
C THR A 20 -22.85 34.54 -42.71
N THR A 21 -23.93 34.40 -41.89
CA THR A 21 -25.01 33.35 -41.96
C THR A 21 -24.58 31.89 -41.68
N GLU A 22 -25.40 31.01 -41.10
CA GLU A 22 -26.87 30.95 -40.98
C GLU A 22 -27.31 30.09 -39.76
N LEU A 23 -28.52 30.28 -39.23
CA LEU A 23 -29.18 29.27 -38.37
C LEU A 23 -29.86 28.22 -39.26
N PRO A 24 -29.70 26.90 -39.00
CA PRO A 24 -30.63 25.90 -39.52
C PRO A 24 -31.84 25.76 -38.58
N THR A 25 -32.99 26.33 -38.98
CA THR A 25 -34.30 26.06 -38.38
C THR A 25 -35.05 25.03 -39.24
N LEU A 26 -35.51 23.93 -38.60
CA LEU A 26 -36.59 23.00 -39.01
C LEU A 26 -36.67 22.49 -40.47
N ALA A 27 -36.72 21.16 -40.64
CA ALA A 27 -37.83 20.48 -41.33
C ALA A 27 -37.80 18.95 -41.09
N ALA A 28 -38.98 18.32 -41.06
CA ALA A 28 -39.16 16.88 -40.95
C ALA A 28 -39.22 16.19 -42.33
N PHE A 29 -38.95 14.89 -42.37
CA PHE A 29 -39.46 13.98 -43.41
C PHE A 29 -39.93 12.65 -42.81
N GLU A 30 -40.84 11.98 -43.51
CA GLU A 30 -41.88 11.10 -42.95
C GLU A 30 -41.98 9.77 -43.74
N SER A 31 -42.62 8.75 -43.14
CA SER A 31 -42.95 7.42 -43.71
C SER A 31 -41.75 6.45 -43.93
N SER A 32 -41.87 5.11 -43.92
CA SER A 32 -43.01 4.16 -44.05
C SER A 32 -42.52 2.72 -43.68
N PRO A 33 -43.29 1.61 -43.75
CA PRO A 33 -44.69 1.33 -43.38
C PRO A 33 -44.90 0.09 -42.45
N THR A 34 -46.14 -0.07 -41.98
CA THR A 34 -46.70 -1.19 -41.19
C THR A 34 -46.87 -2.53 -41.95
N ARG A 35 -46.77 -3.69 -41.25
CA ARG A 35 -47.57 -4.90 -41.55
C ARG A 35 -47.86 -5.74 -40.29
N ALA A 36 -49.03 -6.38 -40.24
CA ALA A 36 -49.62 -7.02 -39.05
C ALA A 36 -49.95 -8.53 -39.21
N ALA A 37 -50.16 -9.20 -38.08
CA ALA A 37 -50.99 -10.42 -37.85
C ALA A 37 -51.34 -10.42 -36.34
N VAL A 38 -52.59 -10.42 -35.82
CA VAL A 38 -53.85 -11.16 -36.10
C VAL A 38 -53.85 -12.58 -35.50
N SER A 39 -54.80 -12.80 -34.58
CA SER A 39 -54.98 -13.97 -33.70
C SER A 39 -55.73 -15.14 -34.35
N THR A 40 -55.52 -16.37 -33.84
CA THR A 40 -56.42 -17.53 -34.00
C THR A 40 -56.42 -18.43 -32.74
N SER A 41 -57.41 -19.32 -32.63
CA SER A 41 -57.91 -19.93 -31.37
C SER A 41 -57.65 -21.44 -31.20
N THR A 42 -57.81 -21.92 -29.95
CA THR A 42 -57.80 -23.32 -29.45
C THR A 42 -58.79 -24.25 -30.18
N PRO A 43 -58.59 -25.59 -30.16
CA PRO A 43 -59.23 -26.44 -29.11
C PRO A 43 -58.40 -27.66 -28.62
N SER A 44 -58.83 -28.28 -27.51
CA SER A 44 -58.19 -29.44 -26.82
C SER A 44 -58.85 -30.80 -27.10
N PRO A 45 -58.21 -31.93 -26.70
CA PRO A 45 -58.95 -33.10 -26.19
C PRO A 45 -58.33 -33.82 -24.97
N ILE A 46 -59.09 -33.92 -23.87
CA ILE A 46 -59.76 -35.15 -23.34
C ILE A 46 -59.04 -36.54 -23.51
N VAL A 47 -58.91 -37.46 -22.51
CA VAL A 47 -59.10 -37.43 -21.02
C VAL A 47 -58.70 -38.79 -20.33
N VAL A 48 -57.91 -38.80 -19.22
CA VAL A 48 -58.01 -39.69 -17.99
C VAL A 48 -57.68 -41.22 -18.13
N PRO A 49 -57.30 -42.02 -17.09
CA PRO A 49 -56.23 -41.90 -16.07
C PRO A 49 -55.43 -43.22 -15.78
N VAL A 50 -54.25 -43.15 -15.16
CA VAL A 50 -53.75 -44.21 -14.23
C VAL A 50 -52.92 -43.53 -13.15
N GLY A 51 -53.10 -43.87 -11.88
CA GLY A 51 -52.36 -43.27 -10.76
C GLY A 51 -51.64 -44.30 -9.89
N THR A 52 -50.65 -43.82 -9.15
CA THR A 52 -50.17 -44.41 -7.89
C THR A 52 -49.82 -43.24 -6.95
N ALA A 53 -49.87 -43.48 -5.64
CA ALA A 53 -49.75 -42.46 -4.59
C ALA A 53 -48.29 -42.05 -4.27
N GLU A 54 -48.14 -41.35 -3.14
CA GLU A 54 -46.88 -40.89 -2.50
C GLU A 54 -46.34 -39.57 -3.10
N ASP A 55 -46.01 -38.53 -2.33
CA ASP A 55 -46.00 -38.34 -0.87
C ASP A 55 -46.37 -36.88 -0.51
N GLU A 56 -46.96 -36.62 0.66
CA GLU A 56 -47.32 -35.25 1.05
C GLU A 56 -46.12 -34.50 1.67
N SER A 57 -45.69 -33.42 1.01
CA SER A 57 -44.83 -32.43 1.67
C SER A 57 -45.10 -31.01 1.14
N PRO A 58 -45.80 -30.15 1.89
CA PRO A 58 -45.99 -28.76 1.52
C PRO A 58 -44.72 -27.96 1.84
N LEU A 59 -43.74 -27.99 0.93
CA LEU A 59 -42.67 -26.98 0.93
C LEU A 59 -43.28 -25.63 0.57
N GLN A 60 -43.58 -24.82 1.58
CA GLN A 60 -43.97 -23.44 1.39
C GLN A 60 -42.83 -22.69 0.68
N VAL A 61 -43.12 -22.17 -0.51
CA VAL A 61 -42.24 -21.23 -1.19
C VAL A 61 -42.31 -19.92 -0.41
N VAL A 62 -41.42 -19.76 0.57
CA VAL A 62 -41.12 -18.47 1.18
C VAL A 62 -40.32 -17.69 0.15
N THR A 63 -40.98 -16.77 -0.54
CA THR A 63 -40.29 -15.68 -1.25
C THR A 63 -39.57 -14.86 -0.19
N ALA A 64 -38.28 -15.13 0.00
CA ALA A 64 -37.43 -14.28 0.80
C ALA A 64 -37.14 -13.02 -0.02
N GLU A 65 -37.67 -11.89 0.43
CA GLU A 65 -37.32 -10.58 -0.13
C GLU A 65 -35.80 -10.41 -0.05
N ALA A 66 -35.17 -9.92 -1.11
CA ALA A 66 -33.72 -9.74 -1.15
C ALA A 66 -33.33 -8.54 -0.26
N ASP A 67 -33.03 -8.84 1.01
CA ASP A 67 -32.55 -7.86 1.98
C ASP A 67 -31.18 -7.34 1.51
N TYR A 68 -31.17 -6.09 1.03
CA TYR A 68 -29.97 -5.41 0.60
C TYR A 68 -29.17 -5.04 1.84
N VAL A 69 -28.20 -5.88 2.18
CA VAL A 69 -27.22 -5.62 3.24
C VAL A 69 -26.45 -4.35 2.86
N LEU A 70 -26.86 -3.23 3.45
CA LEU A 70 -26.14 -1.98 3.37
C LEU A 70 -24.83 -2.18 4.14
N VAL A 71 -23.75 -2.42 3.41
CA VAL A 71 -22.42 -2.60 3.99
C VAL A 71 -21.98 -1.23 4.53
N THR A 72 -22.31 -0.94 5.78
CA THR A 72 -21.76 0.22 6.48
C THR A 72 -20.25 0.05 6.54
N PRO A 73 -19.45 1.04 6.10
CA PRO A 73 -18.00 0.98 6.28
C PRO A 73 -17.72 0.83 7.78
N THR A 74 -16.99 -0.22 8.15
CA THR A 74 -16.57 -0.44 9.53
C THR A 74 -15.58 0.65 9.89
N ASN A 75 -15.97 1.58 10.75
CA ASN A 75 -15.05 2.62 11.24
C ASN A 75 -13.79 1.96 11.81
N PRO A 76 -12.60 2.54 11.56
CA PRO A 76 -11.35 2.05 12.15
C PRO A 76 -11.40 2.07 13.69
N PRO A 77 -10.54 1.29 14.36
CA PRO A 77 -10.59 1.13 15.81
C PRO A 77 -10.41 2.46 16.56
N SER A 78 -11.34 2.74 17.47
CA SER A 78 -11.23 3.90 18.36
C SER A 78 -10.11 3.71 19.38
N LYS A 79 -9.37 4.79 19.67
CA LYS A 79 -8.31 4.84 20.68
C LYS A 79 -8.79 4.85 22.13
N THR A 80 -10.10 4.79 22.39
CA THR A 80 -10.67 4.92 23.75
C THR A 80 -10.06 3.87 24.70
N PRO A 81 -9.25 4.26 25.69
CA PRO A 81 -8.48 3.31 26.48
C PRO A 81 -9.35 2.59 27.51
N THR A 82 -9.22 1.27 27.58
CA THR A 82 -9.64 0.49 28.75
C THR A 82 -8.49 0.48 29.75
N GLU A 83 -8.61 1.22 30.84
CA GLU A 83 -7.55 1.31 31.87
C GLU A 83 -7.16 -0.09 32.38
N THR A 84 -5.87 -0.42 32.23
CA THR A 84 -5.24 -1.62 32.77
C THR A 84 -3.95 -1.19 33.47
N GLU A 85 -3.81 -1.53 34.75
CA GLU A 85 -2.72 -0.98 35.57
C GLU A 85 -1.32 -1.51 35.20
N THR A 86 -0.37 -0.59 35.07
CA THR A 86 1.03 -0.83 34.69
C THR A 86 1.86 -1.39 35.86
N PRO A 87 2.48 -2.59 35.73
CA PRO A 87 3.46 -3.07 36.71
C PRO A 87 4.80 -2.33 36.60
N THR A 88 5.41 -2.05 37.74
CA THR A 88 6.61 -1.21 37.90
C THR A 88 7.91 -1.85 37.40
N ALA A 89 8.76 -1.06 36.74
CA ALA A 89 10.09 -1.49 36.26
C ALA A 89 11.09 -1.78 37.41
N THR A 90 11.91 -2.82 37.23
CA THR A 90 13.00 -3.23 38.15
C THR A 90 14.36 -2.85 37.55
N PRO A 91 15.34 -2.35 38.34
CA PRO A 91 16.56 -1.74 37.79
C PRO A 91 17.59 -2.72 37.20
N THR A 92 18.29 -2.20 36.19
CA THR A 92 19.36 -2.80 35.39
C THR A 92 20.61 -3.21 36.17
N TYR A 93 21.25 -4.32 35.76
CA TYR A 93 22.64 -4.66 36.12
C TYR A 93 23.57 -4.54 34.92
N THR A 94 24.63 -3.75 35.06
CA THR A 94 25.64 -3.53 34.01
C THR A 94 26.86 -4.45 34.22
N PRO A 95 27.17 -5.38 33.30
CA PRO A 95 28.44 -6.11 33.32
C PRO A 95 29.59 -5.23 32.83
N GLN A 96 30.73 -5.33 33.50
CA GLN A 96 31.93 -4.52 33.25
C GLN A 96 32.81 -5.13 32.13
N PRO A 97 33.31 -4.33 31.16
CA PRO A 97 34.09 -4.86 30.05
C PRO A 97 35.46 -5.40 30.49
N THR A 98 35.73 -6.68 30.20
CA THR A 98 37.04 -7.29 30.45
C THR A 98 37.95 -7.05 29.25
N ARG A 99 39.07 -6.36 29.48
CA ARG A 99 40.03 -5.96 28.44
C ARG A 99 40.93 -7.13 28.03
N PRO A 100 40.98 -7.55 26.75
CA PRO A 100 41.89 -8.60 26.31
C PRO A 100 43.36 -8.11 26.29
N THR A 101 44.28 -8.95 26.76
CA THR A 101 45.71 -8.65 26.85
C THR A 101 46.39 -8.84 25.49
N THR A 102 47.03 -7.80 24.97
CA THR A 102 47.78 -7.86 23.71
C THR A 102 49.02 -8.75 23.82
N ALA A 103 49.09 -9.82 23.03
CA ALA A 103 50.31 -10.61 22.86
C ALA A 103 51.13 -10.08 21.66
N THR A 104 52.32 -9.53 21.93
CA THR A 104 53.25 -9.07 20.88
C THR A 104 53.92 -10.27 20.21
N ALA A 105 53.55 -10.56 18.96
CA ALA A 105 54.22 -11.58 18.15
C ALA A 105 55.43 -10.98 17.39
N THR A 106 56.64 -11.43 17.75
CA THR A 106 57.87 -11.07 17.03
C THR A 106 57.90 -11.73 15.66
N ALA A 107 57.95 -10.93 14.59
CA ALA A 107 58.07 -11.43 13.22
C ALA A 107 59.52 -11.86 12.92
N THR A 108 59.80 -13.17 12.97
CA THR A 108 61.05 -13.75 12.45
C THR A 108 60.82 -14.24 11.02
N ALA A 109 61.35 -13.52 10.04
CA ALA A 109 61.29 -13.92 8.64
C ALA A 109 62.26 -15.09 8.37
N LEU A 110 61.70 -16.27 8.06
CA LEU A 110 62.44 -17.42 7.53
C LEU A 110 61.92 -17.75 6.13
N ILE A 111 62.83 -17.78 5.15
CA ILE A 111 62.52 -18.07 3.76
C ILE A 111 62.46 -19.60 3.58
N PRO A 112 61.32 -20.20 3.18
CA PRO A 112 61.25 -21.63 2.94
C PRO A 112 61.77 -22.00 1.54
N PRO A 113 62.42 -23.16 1.35
CA PRO A 113 62.70 -23.71 0.02
C PRO A 113 61.40 -24.18 -0.64
N THR A 114 61.40 -24.18 -1.97
CA THR A 114 60.24 -24.42 -2.85
C THR A 114 59.43 -25.67 -2.48
N ARG A 115 58.29 -25.49 -1.81
CA ARG A 115 57.31 -26.57 -1.56
C ARG A 115 56.36 -26.69 -2.74
N VAL A 116 56.16 -27.92 -3.21
CA VAL A 116 55.01 -28.27 -4.04
C VAL A 116 53.74 -28.00 -3.23
N VAL A 117 52.86 -27.16 -3.77
CA VAL A 117 51.59 -26.80 -3.13
C VAL A 117 50.58 -27.92 -3.42
N PRO A 118 50.14 -28.72 -2.43
CA PRO A 118 48.98 -29.57 -2.63
C PRO A 118 47.77 -28.66 -2.85
N PHE A 119 46.90 -29.04 -3.79
CA PHE A 119 45.62 -28.35 -3.96
C PHE A 119 44.82 -28.48 -2.66
N VAL A 120 44.61 -27.38 -1.97
CA VAL A 120 43.69 -27.34 -0.83
C VAL A 120 42.30 -27.41 -1.43
N THR A 121 41.63 -28.55 -1.30
CA THR A 121 40.18 -28.63 -1.55
C THR A 121 39.51 -27.58 -0.70
N ALA A 122 38.83 -26.62 -1.34
CA ALA A 122 38.19 -25.52 -0.65
C ALA A 122 37.30 -26.06 0.48
N VAL A 123 37.50 -25.55 1.70
CA VAL A 123 36.64 -25.88 2.83
C VAL A 123 35.25 -25.36 2.49
N VAL A 124 34.32 -26.27 2.20
CA VAL A 124 32.91 -25.94 2.10
C VAL A 124 32.43 -25.62 3.50
N ILE A 125 32.49 -24.34 3.86
CA ILE A 125 31.84 -23.81 5.04
C ILE A 125 30.34 -24.00 4.79
N ARG A 126 29.73 -24.99 5.46
CA ARG A 126 28.28 -25.04 5.54
C ARG A 126 27.84 -23.85 6.37
N SER A 127 26.81 -23.13 5.91
CA SER A 127 26.03 -22.27 6.80
C SER A 127 25.62 -23.10 8.02
N ILE A 128 25.87 -22.56 9.20
CA ILE A 128 25.24 -23.07 10.41
C ILE A 128 23.81 -22.58 10.33
N ASP A 129 22.84 -23.48 10.22
CA ASP A 129 21.44 -23.11 10.29
C ASP A 129 21.19 -22.42 11.63
N VAL A 130 20.76 -21.16 11.60
CA VAL A 130 20.49 -20.39 12.81
C VAL A 130 19.26 -20.99 13.48
N VAL A 131 19.44 -21.45 14.73
CA VAL A 131 18.37 -22.07 15.53
C VAL A 131 17.76 -20.99 16.42
N CYS A 132 16.55 -20.56 16.08
CA CYS A 132 15.81 -19.55 16.83
C CYS A 132 14.89 -20.18 17.89
N ASP A 133 14.74 -19.51 19.04
CA ASP A 133 13.80 -19.90 20.10
C ASP A 133 12.33 -19.63 19.72
N SER A 134 12.09 -18.79 18.69
CA SER A 134 10.77 -18.49 18.14
C SER A 134 10.79 -18.51 16.61
N THR A 135 9.60 -18.64 16.01
CA THR A 135 9.42 -18.67 14.55
C THR A 135 8.90 -17.35 14.01
N TRP A 136 9.30 -17.01 12.79
CA TRP A 136 8.67 -15.96 11.99
C TRP A 136 7.20 -16.29 11.71
N PHE A 137 6.32 -15.28 11.68
CA PHE A 137 4.90 -15.43 11.32
C PHE A 137 4.68 -15.69 9.81
N PHE A 138 5.73 -15.58 9.01
CA PHE A 138 5.76 -15.74 7.55
C PHE A 138 6.82 -16.76 7.11
N ILE A 139 6.76 -17.18 5.84
CA ILE A 139 7.68 -18.16 5.23
C ILE A 139 8.70 -17.51 4.27
N LEU A 140 8.31 -16.37 3.68
CA LEU A 140 9.11 -15.52 2.80
C LEU A 140 8.87 -14.05 3.23
N PRO A 141 9.91 -13.20 3.36
CA PRO A 141 11.33 -13.51 3.17
C PRO A 141 11.86 -14.51 4.20
N ARG A 142 13.14 -14.89 4.09
CA ARG A 142 13.84 -15.68 5.12
C ARG A 142 14.97 -14.83 5.69
N PRO A 143 14.75 -14.13 6.82
CA PRO A 143 15.80 -13.39 7.49
C PRO A 143 16.91 -14.33 7.96
N ASP A 144 18.16 -13.88 7.87
CA ASP A 144 19.32 -14.57 8.45
C ASP A 144 19.39 -14.39 9.98
N THR A 145 18.54 -13.52 10.55
CA THR A 145 18.42 -13.21 11.98
C THR A 145 17.17 -13.83 12.60
N CYS A 146 17.20 -14.04 13.92
CA CYS A 146 16.05 -14.56 14.66
C CYS A 146 15.03 -13.46 14.98
N PRO A 147 13.75 -13.82 15.22
CA PRO A 147 12.79 -12.90 15.81
C PRO A 147 13.17 -12.61 17.27
N ALA A 148 13.38 -11.34 17.60
CA ALA A 148 13.56 -10.85 18.97
C ALA A 148 12.23 -10.75 19.72
N THR A 149 11.11 -10.57 19.01
CA THR A 149 9.76 -10.52 19.60
C THR A 149 8.85 -11.64 19.10
N LEU A 150 7.92 -12.06 19.95
CA LEU A 150 6.80 -12.89 19.53
C LEU A 150 5.92 -12.12 18.53
N ALA A 151 5.20 -12.86 17.69
CA ALA A 151 4.24 -12.30 16.75
C ALA A 151 3.08 -11.65 17.50
N THR A 152 2.90 -10.36 17.26
CA THR A 152 1.84 -9.55 17.87
C THR A 152 0.87 -9.11 16.81
N THR A 153 -0.37 -9.59 16.89
CA THR A 153 -1.45 -9.23 15.97
C THR A 153 -2.33 -8.14 16.59
N SER A 154 -2.58 -7.06 15.86
CA SER A 154 -3.52 -6.00 16.27
C SER A 154 -4.32 -5.50 15.08
N GLN A 155 -5.23 -4.54 15.32
CA GLN A 155 -5.74 -3.74 14.20
C GLN A 155 -4.62 -2.88 13.63
N ALA A 156 -4.78 -2.53 12.37
CA ALA A 156 -3.91 -1.66 11.61
C ALA A 156 -4.74 -0.90 10.57
N VAL A 157 -4.16 0.18 10.05
CA VAL A 157 -4.76 1.00 8.99
C VAL A 157 -3.68 1.22 7.92
N TYR A 158 -4.08 1.21 6.65
CA TYR A 158 -3.20 1.29 5.48
C TYR A 158 -3.70 2.35 4.49
N GLN A 159 -2.81 3.14 3.89
CA GLN A 159 -3.14 4.02 2.77
C GLN A 159 -1.93 4.20 1.83
N GLU A 160 -2.17 4.16 0.52
CA GLU A 160 -1.16 4.45 -0.51
C GLU A 160 -1.13 5.94 -0.88
N PHE A 161 0.06 6.41 -1.27
CA PHE A 161 0.37 7.80 -1.59
C PHE A 161 1.20 7.86 -2.88
N GLU A 162 1.24 9.02 -3.53
CA GLU A 162 1.97 9.23 -4.80
C GLU A 162 3.41 8.69 -4.79
N ASN A 163 4.11 8.83 -3.66
CA ASN A 163 5.51 8.44 -3.49
C ASN A 163 5.73 7.62 -2.22
N GLY A 164 4.78 6.74 -1.86
CA GLY A 164 4.95 5.87 -0.70
C GLY A 164 3.67 5.25 -0.16
N LEU A 165 3.73 4.80 1.09
CA LEU A 165 2.56 4.31 1.82
C LEU A 165 2.69 4.64 3.32
N MET A 166 1.57 4.68 4.03
CA MET A 166 1.53 4.73 5.49
C MET A 166 0.83 3.51 6.07
N ILE A 167 1.35 3.00 7.19
CA ILE A 167 0.74 1.94 8.00
C ILE A 167 0.69 2.40 9.45
N TRP A 168 -0.49 2.44 10.06
CA TRP A 168 -0.63 2.61 11.50
C TRP A 168 -0.86 1.25 12.18
N ILE A 169 -0.20 1.00 13.32
CA ILE A 169 -0.31 -0.24 14.10
C ILE A 169 -0.87 0.06 15.49
N GLN A 170 -2.07 -0.45 15.78
CA GLN A 170 -2.80 -0.15 17.03
C GLN A 170 -2.01 -0.52 18.29
N HIS A 171 -1.32 -1.67 18.32
CA HIS A 171 -0.59 -2.11 19.51
C HIS A 171 0.56 -1.16 19.90
N GLN A 172 1.06 -0.37 18.96
CA GLN A 172 2.22 0.51 19.13
C GLN A 172 1.81 2.01 19.09
N ASP A 173 0.56 2.30 18.76
CA ASP A 173 0.03 3.62 18.37
C ASP A 173 0.96 4.42 17.43
N THR A 174 1.58 3.70 16.50
CA THR A 174 2.66 4.22 15.64
C THR A 174 2.24 4.18 14.17
N ILE A 175 2.39 5.32 13.49
CA ILE A 175 2.37 5.46 12.03
C ILE A 175 3.77 5.23 11.50
N TYR A 176 3.96 4.18 10.71
CA TYR A 176 5.10 3.99 9.85
C TYR A 176 4.86 4.68 8.51
N VAL A 177 5.84 5.47 8.06
CA VAL A 177 5.86 6.15 6.77
C VAL A 177 6.96 5.53 5.92
N MET A 178 6.65 5.06 4.73
CA MET A 178 7.58 4.40 3.83
C MET A 178 7.63 5.14 2.50
N TYR A 179 8.80 5.68 2.14
CA TYR A 179 8.96 6.54 0.95
C TYR A 179 9.48 5.77 -0.27
N SER A 180 8.91 6.03 -1.45
CA SER A 180 9.39 5.51 -2.74
C SER A 180 10.39 6.45 -3.45
N ASP A 181 10.79 7.56 -2.82
CA ASP A 181 11.65 8.60 -3.42
C ASP A 181 13.16 8.27 -3.42
N PHE A 182 13.56 7.10 -2.89
CA PHE A 182 14.96 6.70 -2.65
C PHE A 182 15.78 7.71 -1.81
N GLY A 183 15.11 8.59 -1.06
CA GLY A 183 15.72 9.52 -0.13
C GLY A 183 15.97 8.90 1.25
N GLU A 184 16.87 9.52 2.02
CA GLU A 184 17.20 9.12 3.39
C GLU A 184 16.52 10.05 4.41
N PRO A 185 15.88 9.53 5.47
CA PRO A 185 15.61 8.10 5.73
C PRO A 185 14.61 7.50 4.73
N ALA A 186 14.75 6.21 4.41
CA ALA A 186 13.85 5.51 3.49
C ALA A 186 12.47 5.23 4.11
N TRP A 187 12.41 5.10 5.44
CA TRP A 187 11.19 5.01 6.23
C TRP A 187 11.33 5.72 7.57
N GLU A 188 10.24 6.21 8.13
CA GLU A 188 10.17 6.89 9.44
C GLU A 188 9.01 6.33 10.26
N SER A 189 9.02 6.59 11.58
CA SER A 189 7.94 6.20 12.49
C SER A 189 7.53 7.37 13.39
N PHE A 190 6.23 7.61 13.49
CA PHE A 190 5.64 8.70 14.26
C PHE A 190 4.55 8.18 15.20
N GLU A 191 4.43 8.76 16.39
CA GLU A 191 3.27 8.57 17.26
C GLU A 191 2.02 9.17 16.59
N ASP A 192 0.89 8.46 16.58
CA ASP A 192 -0.34 9.00 16.02
C ASP A 192 -1.02 9.96 17.01
N GLN A 193 -1.08 11.24 16.64
CA GLN A 193 -1.65 12.30 17.47
C GLN A 193 -3.15 12.54 17.23
N PHE A 194 -3.79 11.76 16.36
CA PHE A 194 -5.23 11.86 16.12
C PHE A 194 -6.05 11.10 17.17
N ASP A 195 -6.98 11.80 17.82
CA ASP A 195 -8.01 11.23 18.67
C ASP A 195 -9.39 11.24 17.99
N GLU A 196 -10.25 10.30 18.38
CA GLU A 196 -11.62 10.22 17.89
C GLU A 196 -12.41 11.51 18.18
N GLY A 197 -13.05 12.07 17.15
CA GLY A 197 -13.78 13.34 17.24
C GLY A 197 -12.94 14.60 16.93
N MET A 198 -11.64 14.45 16.64
CA MET A 198 -10.87 15.50 15.97
C MET A 198 -11.25 15.63 14.48
N LEU A 199 -10.83 16.73 13.85
CA LEU A 199 -11.10 16.99 12.43
C LEU A 199 -10.32 16.02 11.53
N GLU A 200 -11.03 15.04 10.95
CA GLU A 200 -10.47 14.04 10.04
C GLU A 200 -9.81 14.68 8.80
N ILE A 201 -10.50 15.65 8.21
CA ILE A 201 -10.06 16.48 7.08
C ILE A 201 -10.04 17.95 7.49
N ASP A 202 -9.40 18.78 6.67
CA ASP A 202 -9.33 20.23 6.88
C ASP A 202 -9.48 20.95 5.54
N GLU A 203 -10.69 21.44 5.31
CA GLU A 203 -11.15 22.16 4.12
C GLU A 203 -10.43 23.49 3.88
N THR A 204 -9.59 23.95 4.83
CA THR A 204 -8.78 25.16 4.64
C THR A 204 -7.50 24.90 3.83
N TRP A 205 -7.14 23.62 3.63
CA TRP A 205 -6.01 23.26 2.78
C TRP A 205 -6.33 23.43 1.29
N PRO A 206 -5.32 23.64 0.44
CA PRO A 206 -5.50 23.59 -1.00
C PRO A 206 -6.16 22.28 -1.43
N LEU A 207 -6.99 22.34 -2.47
CA LEU A 207 -7.46 21.15 -3.15
C LEU A 207 -6.26 20.38 -3.76
N PRO A 208 -6.35 19.05 -3.89
CA PRO A 208 -5.37 18.25 -4.60
C PRO A 208 -5.24 18.69 -6.07
N PRO A 209 -4.08 18.45 -6.71
CA PRO A 209 -3.82 18.92 -8.08
C PRO A 209 -4.51 18.08 -9.17
N ASP A 210 -5.01 16.89 -8.82
CA ASP A 210 -5.71 15.93 -9.67
C ASP A 210 -6.99 15.44 -8.95
N ASP A 211 -8.01 14.99 -9.67
CA ASP A 211 -9.27 14.51 -9.09
C ASP A 211 -9.21 13.07 -8.57
N GLN A 212 -8.12 12.36 -8.85
CA GLN A 212 -7.78 11.04 -8.30
C GLN A 212 -6.81 11.11 -7.10
N LEU A 213 -6.50 12.32 -6.61
CA LEU A 213 -5.68 12.52 -5.42
C LEU A 213 -6.52 13.09 -4.28
N PHE A 214 -6.19 12.70 -3.05
CA PHE A 214 -7.00 13.01 -1.87
C PHE A 214 -6.16 13.58 -0.73
N GLN A 215 -6.78 14.46 0.06
CA GLN A 215 -6.24 14.82 1.37
C GLN A 215 -6.33 13.58 2.27
N PRO A 216 -5.20 13.05 2.80
CA PRO A 216 -5.25 11.96 3.77
C PRO A 216 -6.05 12.37 5.01
N ARG A 217 -6.68 11.38 5.65
CA ARG A 217 -7.67 11.59 6.73
C ARG A 217 -7.10 11.19 8.09
N ARG A 218 -7.79 11.57 9.17
CA ARG A 218 -7.54 11.07 10.53
C ARG A 218 -6.05 11.17 10.93
N GLY A 219 -5.41 10.07 11.34
CA GLY A 219 -4.01 10.04 11.80
C GLY A 219 -3.00 10.39 10.70
N PHE A 220 -3.12 9.74 9.53
CA PHE A 220 -2.28 10.05 8.37
C PHE A 220 -2.46 11.51 7.91
N GLY A 221 -3.71 11.98 7.91
CA GLY A 221 -4.11 13.35 7.61
C GLY A 221 -3.55 14.38 8.57
N MET A 222 -3.51 14.06 9.87
CA MET A 222 -2.90 14.94 10.86
C MET A 222 -1.38 15.01 10.67
N LEU A 223 -0.70 13.88 10.55
CA LEU A 223 0.75 13.81 10.31
C LEU A 223 1.14 14.55 9.02
N TRP A 224 0.40 14.31 7.93
CA TRP A 224 0.61 14.95 6.64
C TRP A 224 0.41 16.46 6.69
N ARG A 225 -0.58 16.97 7.44
CA ARG A 225 -0.79 18.43 7.61
C ARG A 225 0.29 19.05 8.51
N SER A 226 0.62 18.40 9.63
CA SER A 226 1.52 18.93 10.66
C SER A 226 3.00 18.82 10.30
N ASN A 227 3.41 17.87 9.45
CA ASN A 227 4.79 17.64 9.06
C ASN A 227 5.02 17.95 7.56
N PRO A 228 5.53 19.15 7.22
CA PRO A 228 5.81 19.53 5.83
C PRO A 228 6.88 18.67 5.14
N ALA A 229 7.79 18.04 5.89
CA ALA A 229 8.85 17.20 5.32
C ALA A 229 8.27 15.86 4.84
N VAL A 230 7.46 15.19 5.67
CA VAL A 230 6.71 13.98 5.29
C VAL A 230 5.84 14.27 4.08
N ARG A 231 5.01 15.32 4.13
CA ARG A 231 4.13 15.73 3.03
C ARG A 231 4.87 15.97 1.70
N ALA A 232 5.99 16.68 1.75
CA ALA A 232 6.76 17.02 0.54
C ALA A 232 7.42 15.80 -0.10
N ARG A 233 7.70 14.74 0.68
CA ARG A 233 8.29 13.48 0.19
C ARG A 233 7.25 12.47 -0.27
N ILE A 234 6.19 12.26 0.51
CA ILE A 234 5.21 11.19 0.25
C ILE A 234 4.14 11.58 -0.78
N GLY A 235 3.82 12.86 -0.92
CA GLY A 235 2.76 13.36 -1.80
C GLY A 235 1.35 13.23 -1.22
N TRP A 236 0.33 13.30 -2.06
CA TRP A 236 -1.09 13.12 -1.73
C TRP A 236 -1.47 11.64 -1.61
N ALA A 237 -2.60 11.35 -0.98
CA ALA A 237 -3.14 9.99 -0.93
C ALA A 237 -3.79 9.61 -2.27
N LEU A 238 -3.69 8.33 -2.65
CA LEU A 238 -4.28 7.81 -3.90
C LEU A 238 -5.76 7.39 -3.75
N ASP A 239 -6.19 7.12 -2.52
CA ASP A 239 -7.57 6.77 -2.17
C ASP A 239 -8.15 7.77 -1.15
N GLU A 240 -9.44 8.08 -1.27
CA GLU A 240 -10.16 8.95 -0.32
C GLU A 240 -10.22 8.34 1.09
N TRP A 241 -10.20 7.01 1.19
CA TRP A 241 -10.43 6.27 2.43
C TRP A 241 -9.24 5.38 2.77
N GLU A 242 -8.90 5.34 4.05
CA GLU A 242 -7.91 4.44 4.60
C GLU A 242 -8.49 3.00 4.69
N VAL A 243 -7.66 1.98 4.53
CA VAL A 243 -8.06 0.56 4.60
C VAL A 243 -7.79 0.00 6.01
N PRO A 244 -8.83 -0.23 6.83
CA PRO A 244 -8.66 -0.90 8.13
C PRO A 244 -8.49 -2.42 7.93
N TYR A 245 -7.56 -3.02 8.66
CA TYR A 245 -7.26 -4.45 8.58
C TYR A 245 -6.62 -4.96 9.88
N SER A 246 -6.30 -6.26 9.95
CA SER A 246 -5.50 -6.81 11.04
C SER A 246 -4.08 -7.10 10.55
N SER A 247 -3.08 -6.48 11.18
CA SER A 247 -1.67 -6.74 10.89
C SER A 247 -1.05 -7.59 11.99
N THR A 248 -0.07 -8.41 11.61
CA THR A 248 0.85 -9.09 12.53
C THR A 248 2.23 -8.47 12.40
N VAL A 249 2.87 -8.16 13.54
CA VAL A 249 4.18 -7.52 13.59
C VAL A 249 5.17 -8.37 14.41
N GLN A 250 6.41 -8.46 13.93
CA GLN A 250 7.57 -8.97 14.67
C GLN A 250 8.80 -8.09 14.43
N VAL A 251 9.70 -8.06 15.40
CA VAL A 251 11.01 -7.39 15.31
C VAL A 251 12.11 -8.45 15.36
N ALA A 252 13.15 -8.29 14.55
CA ALA A 252 14.34 -9.15 14.54
C ALA A 252 15.39 -8.75 15.59
N GLU A 253 16.36 -9.62 15.83
CA GLU A 253 17.54 -9.33 16.67
C GLU A 253 18.42 -8.18 16.14
N ASP A 254 18.33 -7.86 14.84
CA ASP A 254 19.00 -6.72 14.20
C ASP A 254 18.11 -5.46 14.11
N ASP A 255 17.02 -5.37 14.89
CA ASP A 255 16.04 -4.28 14.93
C ASP A 255 15.23 -4.06 13.63
N ALA A 256 15.30 -4.97 12.65
CA ALA A 256 14.43 -4.96 11.48
C ALA A 256 12.97 -5.29 11.86
N ILE A 257 12.00 -4.54 11.33
CA ILE A 257 10.58 -4.70 11.65
C ILE A 257 9.86 -5.36 10.48
N PHE A 258 9.12 -6.42 10.75
CA PHE A 258 8.31 -7.15 9.77
C PHE A 258 6.83 -6.96 10.10
N LEU A 259 6.05 -6.46 9.14
CA LEU A 259 4.62 -6.19 9.26
C LEU A 259 3.86 -6.88 8.14
N GLN A 260 2.70 -7.47 8.46
CA GLN A 260 1.76 -7.93 7.43
C GLN A 260 0.97 -6.73 6.87
N ASP A 261 0.76 -6.69 5.56
CA ASP A 261 -0.08 -5.71 4.86
C ASP A 261 -1.51 -6.27 4.61
N PRO A 262 -2.51 -5.45 4.20
CA PRO A 262 -3.89 -5.93 3.99
C PRO A 262 -4.05 -6.92 2.82
N TYR A 263 -3.03 -7.08 1.98
CA TYR A 263 -2.99 -7.95 0.81
C TYR A 263 -2.18 -9.25 1.07
N ASN A 264 -1.80 -9.51 2.34
CA ASN A 264 -0.91 -10.60 2.79
C ASN A 264 0.55 -10.49 2.31
N GLY A 265 0.97 -9.30 1.88
CA GLY A 265 2.39 -9.01 1.71
C GLY A 265 3.11 -8.82 3.05
N ILE A 266 4.42 -9.04 3.05
CA ILE A 266 5.29 -8.78 4.21
C ILE A 266 6.11 -7.52 3.94
N VAL A 267 5.80 -6.45 4.66
CA VAL A 267 6.60 -5.22 4.69
C VAL A 267 7.76 -5.42 5.65
N THR A 268 8.98 -5.23 5.17
CA THR A 268 10.22 -5.26 5.94
C THR A 268 10.78 -3.85 6.02
N LEU A 269 10.89 -3.31 7.24
CA LEU A 269 11.56 -2.04 7.53
C LEU A 269 12.96 -2.36 8.04
N LEU A 270 13.99 -2.08 7.24
CA LEU A 270 15.37 -2.40 7.64
C LEU A 270 15.86 -1.41 8.70
N ALA A 271 16.61 -1.94 9.66
CA ALA A 271 17.06 -1.19 10.82
C ALA A 271 17.89 0.05 10.45
N GLY A 272 17.88 1.05 11.34
CA GLY A 272 18.55 2.32 11.07
C GLY A 272 17.91 3.16 9.95
N GLN A 273 16.66 2.85 9.56
CA GLN A 273 15.87 3.62 8.58
C GLN A 273 16.41 3.62 7.14
N GLN A 274 17.31 2.68 6.82
CA GLN A 274 18.11 2.72 5.59
C GLN A 274 17.35 2.29 4.32
N ASP A 275 16.44 1.33 4.42
CA ASP A 275 15.62 0.86 3.29
C ASP A 275 14.36 0.14 3.78
N TRP A 276 13.39 -0.05 2.90
CA TRP A 276 12.21 -0.88 3.16
C TRP A 276 11.79 -1.65 1.90
N GLN A 277 11.19 -2.83 2.11
CA GLN A 277 10.85 -3.76 1.03
C GLN A 277 9.49 -4.40 1.32
N ARG A 278 8.72 -4.72 0.28
CA ARG A 278 7.40 -5.37 0.38
C ARG A 278 7.43 -6.68 -0.38
N TYR A 279 7.27 -7.81 0.30
CA TYR A 279 7.26 -9.12 -0.33
C TYR A 279 5.83 -9.57 -0.61
N ILE A 280 5.49 -9.79 -1.88
CA ILE A 280 4.17 -10.30 -2.29
C ILE A 280 4.23 -11.84 -2.37
N GLY A 281 3.10 -12.52 -2.57
CA GLY A 281 2.94 -13.98 -2.41
C GLY A 281 3.78 -14.91 -3.30
N ASP A 282 4.62 -14.40 -4.19
CA ASP A 282 5.65 -15.15 -4.92
C ASP A 282 7.03 -15.14 -4.20
N GLY A 283 7.19 -14.31 -3.16
CA GLY A 283 8.43 -14.09 -2.43
C GLY A 283 9.37 -13.07 -3.07
N SER A 284 8.95 -12.36 -4.12
CA SER A 284 9.73 -11.29 -4.73
C SER A 284 9.58 -10.00 -3.92
N PRO A 285 10.67 -9.28 -3.59
CA PRO A 285 10.57 -7.94 -3.06
C PRO A 285 10.15 -6.98 -4.16
N THR A 286 9.05 -6.27 -3.93
CA THR A 286 8.71 -5.04 -4.64
C THR A 286 8.92 -3.85 -3.71
N ARG A 287 9.34 -2.71 -4.27
CA ARG A 287 8.95 -1.40 -3.72
C ARG A 287 7.66 -1.01 -4.44
N LEU A 288 6.90 -0.03 -3.95
CA LEU A 288 5.87 0.61 -4.77
C LEU A 288 6.58 1.43 -5.87
N GLU A 289 7.03 0.73 -6.90
CA GLU A 289 7.41 1.30 -8.19
C GLU A 289 6.10 1.44 -8.97
N LEU A 290 5.75 2.68 -9.33
CA LEU A 290 4.67 2.96 -10.27
C LEU A 290 4.93 2.13 -11.53
N GLU A 291 4.11 1.09 -11.77
CA GLU A 291 4.20 0.32 -13.01
C GLU A 291 3.94 1.29 -14.16
N LEU A 292 5.03 1.71 -14.80
CA LEU A 292 5.00 2.63 -15.92
C LEU A 292 4.18 2.00 -17.03
N ILE A 293 2.95 2.51 -17.19
CA ILE A 293 2.07 2.28 -18.33
C ILE A 293 2.95 2.28 -19.57
N PRO A 294 3.06 1.17 -20.34
CA PRO A 294 4.00 1.10 -21.44
C PRO A 294 3.59 2.11 -22.50
N THR A 295 4.32 3.23 -22.56
CA THR A 295 4.10 4.29 -23.52
C THR A 295 4.28 3.70 -24.90
N LEU A 296 3.16 3.46 -25.60
CA LEU A 296 3.18 2.95 -26.97
C LEU A 296 3.87 3.98 -27.87
N THR A 297 5.16 3.76 -28.10
CA THR A 297 5.98 4.52 -29.05
C THR A 297 5.51 4.22 -30.46
N ALA A 298 4.49 4.96 -30.90
CA ALA A 298 4.11 5.02 -32.30
C ALA A 298 5.25 5.65 -33.11
N THR A 299 6.07 4.81 -33.73
CA THR A 299 7.10 5.23 -34.69
C THR A 299 6.43 5.88 -35.90
N PRO A 300 6.85 7.09 -36.34
CA PRO A 300 6.37 7.66 -37.59
C PRO A 300 7.00 6.95 -38.79
N GLY A 301 6.19 6.65 -39.80
CA GLY A 301 6.59 6.16 -41.12
C GLY A 301 5.89 6.96 -42.21
#